data_AF-A0A922JL16-F1
#
_entry.id   AF-A0A922JL16-F1
#
_cell.length_a   1.000
_cell.length_b   1.000
_cell.length_c   1.000
_cell.angle_alpha   90.00
_cell.angle_beta   90.00
_cell.angle_gamma   90.00
#
_symmetry.space_group_name_H-M   'P 1'
#
loop_
_entity.id
_entity.type
_entity.pdbx_description
1 polymer ?
#
loop_
_entity_poly.entity_id
_entity_poly.type
_entity_poly.pdbx_seq_one_letter_code
_entity_poly.pdbx_strand_id
1 'polypeptide(L)'
;MAFTAVGIALKTQLTFRRPLVFCVRKVRYSGSLAAVDLVAEPVSKHEGEVFGRDNKGHEWKKLNSEVLGIETWMISKPTRVVLNGLRKKGYEVYLVGGCVRDLILKRTPKDFDIITSAELKEVRKTFVRCEIVGKRFPICHVHVYDTIVEVSSFSTSVGKSSWKLGNNFSKPSGCKGRDYIRWRNCIQRDFTINGLMLDPYAQVVYDYMGGMEDIRKFKVRTVIPANVSFVEDCARILRAVRIAARLGFRFTKETALSVRELAGSVLRLDKGRILLEMNYMLAFGSAEASLRLLWRFGLLEILLPIQASYFASKGFRRRDGRSNMLLSLFSNLDKLVAPNRPCHCSLWIAILAFHKALFDQPRDPVVVAAFGLAVHSGGSLSEAVEIAREISQPYVPSFDELLEPRDIDFNDALMDDVIDLSVSVKAALCKMTDQFYISQAMAKYPEAPYSDMVFIPWALSLRVSKIFECIGRGMERGCVPKRGKQINYESLALGSLKEVRHLFARIVFDTIYPPHQNRDKHIAT
;
A
#
# COMPACT_ATOMS: atom_id res chain seq x y z
N MET A 1 -29.13 59.46 36.30
CA MET A 1 -29.47 59.31 34.87
C MET A 1 -29.01 57.91 34.46
N ALA A 2 -29.74 56.82 34.69
CA ALA A 2 -31.08 56.42 34.26
C ALA A 2 -31.18 56.05 32.76
N PHE A 3 -31.61 54.80 32.55
CA PHE A 3 -32.08 54.10 31.32
C PHE A 3 -31.00 53.53 30.37
N THR A 4 -30.99 52.28 29.89
CA THR A 4 -31.79 51.02 30.03
C THR A 4 -31.04 49.95 29.20
N ALA A 5 -30.80 48.72 29.68
CA ALA A 5 -31.62 47.49 29.50
C ALA A 5 -31.76 47.06 28.00
N VAL A 6 -31.64 45.81 27.55
CA VAL A 6 -32.05 44.49 28.08
C VAL A 6 -31.32 43.39 27.28
N GLY A 7 -30.88 42.32 27.94
CA GLY A 7 -30.54 41.05 27.29
C GLY A 7 -31.78 40.18 27.05
N ILE A 8 -31.91 39.58 25.86
CA ILE A 8 -32.89 38.50 25.60
C ILE A 8 -32.19 37.35 24.88
N ALA A 9 -32.21 36.20 25.54
CA ALA A 9 -31.99 34.90 24.94
C ALA A 9 -33.12 34.55 23.96
N LEU A 10 -32.80 34.08 22.75
CA LEU A 10 -33.77 33.39 21.91
C LEU A 10 -33.27 31.99 21.48
N LYS A 11 -33.89 31.02 22.15
CA LYS A 11 -34.20 29.64 21.80
C LYS A 11 -33.84 29.19 20.38
N THR A 12 -33.04 28.12 20.34
CA THR A 12 -33.00 27.10 19.29
C THR A 12 -34.41 26.63 18.92
N GLN A 13 -34.88 26.97 17.72
CA GLN A 13 -35.98 26.25 17.09
C GLN A 13 -35.42 25.06 16.33
N LEU A 14 -35.66 23.87 16.91
CA LEU A 14 -35.71 22.62 16.17
C LEU A 14 -36.72 22.78 15.03
N THR A 15 -36.24 22.70 13.79
CA THR A 15 -37.09 22.27 12.67
C THR A 15 -36.81 20.80 12.42
N PHE A 16 -37.77 19.98 12.86
CA PHE A 16 -37.88 18.56 12.49
C PHE A 16 -37.95 18.45 10.96
N ARG A 17 -36.86 18.08 10.30
CA ARG A 17 -36.93 17.50 8.95
C ARG A 17 -37.21 16.01 9.08
N ARG A 18 -38.40 15.62 8.61
CA ARG A 18 -38.85 14.23 8.45
C ARG A 18 -37.81 13.42 7.64
N PRO A 19 -37.69 12.10 7.90
CA PRO A 19 -36.73 11.25 7.20
C PRO A 19 -37.13 11.14 5.73
N LEU A 20 -36.20 11.47 4.83
CA LEU A 20 -36.29 11.09 3.43
C LEU A 20 -36.17 9.56 3.36
N VAL A 21 -37.30 8.92 3.07
CA VAL A 21 -37.40 7.54 2.64
C VAL A 21 -36.48 7.38 1.42
N PHE A 22 -35.32 6.74 1.60
CA PHE A 22 -34.52 6.27 0.49
C PHE A 22 -35.31 5.14 -0.19
N CYS A 23 -35.98 5.50 -1.28
CA CYS A 23 -36.56 4.54 -2.20
C CYS A 23 -35.42 3.68 -2.76
N VAL A 24 -35.39 2.41 -2.36
CA VAL A 24 -34.50 1.38 -2.90
C VAL A 24 -34.88 1.18 -4.37
N ARG A 25 -34.22 1.90 -5.29
CA ARG A 25 -34.23 1.52 -6.70
C ARG A 25 -33.42 0.25 -6.84
N LYS A 26 -34.12 -0.89 -6.99
CA LYS A 26 -33.58 -2.12 -7.57
C LYS A 26 -32.91 -1.79 -8.90
N VAL A 27 -31.58 -1.77 -8.93
CA VAL A 27 -30.84 -1.79 -10.19
C VAL A 27 -30.98 -3.22 -10.75
N ARG A 28 -31.82 -3.37 -11.77
CA ARG A 28 -31.86 -4.57 -12.60
C ARG A 28 -30.61 -4.54 -13.49
N TYR A 29 -29.71 -5.51 -13.31
CA TYR A 29 -28.71 -5.83 -14.32
C TYR A 29 -29.43 -6.50 -15.51
N SER A 30 -29.61 -5.78 -16.60
CA SER A 30 -29.87 -6.38 -17.91
C SER A 30 -28.53 -6.77 -18.52
N GLY A 31 -28.28 -8.07 -18.61
CA GLY A 31 -27.07 -8.61 -19.21
C GLY A 31 -27.03 -8.38 -20.72
N SER A 32 -25.86 -8.00 -21.21
CA SER A 32 -25.39 -8.31 -22.55
C SER A 32 -23.96 -8.78 -22.39
N LEU A 33 -23.78 -10.10 -22.33
CA LEU A 33 -22.48 -10.75 -22.41
C LEU A 33 -22.00 -10.66 -23.86
N ALA A 34 -21.03 -9.80 -24.14
CA ALA A 34 -20.18 -9.98 -25.31
C ALA A 34 -19.18 -11.10 -24.99
N ALA A 35 -19.20 -12.13 -25.84
CA ALA A 35 -18.35 -13.30 -25.74
C ALA A 35 -16.87 -12.91 -25.80
N VAL A 36 -16.06 -13.50 -24.92
CA VAL A 36 -14.60 -13.50 -25.02
C VAL A 36 -14.16 -14.95 -25.00
N ASP A 37 -13.57 -15.37 -26.11
CA ASP A 37 -13.17 -16.74 -26.42
C ASP A 37 -12.30 -17.36 -25.32
N LEU A 38 -12.85 -18.39 -24.68
CA LEU A 38 -12.12 -19.35 -23.87
C LEU A 38 -11.78 -20.54 -24.78
N VAL A 39 -10.53 -20.66 -25.18
CA VAL A 39 -10.03 -21.95 -25.70
C VAL A 39 -9.89 -22.88 -24.49
N ALA A 40 -10.88 -23.74 -24.31
CA ALA A 40 -10.88 -24.84 -23.36
C ALA A 40 -10.77 -26.16 -24.13
N GLU A 41 -9.81 -27.01 -23.75
CA GLU A 41 -9.78 -28.41 -24.21
C GLU A 41 -10.94 -29.22 -23.57
N PRO A 42 -11.45 -30.26 -24.26
CA PRO A 42 -12.75 -30.83 -23.95
C PRO A 42 -12.68 -31.76 -22.75
N VAL A 43 -13.54 -31.51 -21.76
CA VAL A 43 -13.84 -32.46 -20.69
C VAL A 43 -15.26 -32.99 -20.91
N SER A 44 -15.36 -34.31 -21.02
CA SER A 44 -16.58 -35.09 -21.15
C SER A 44 -17.57 -34.80 -20.01
N LYS A 45 -18.85 -34.66 -20.37
CA LYS A 45 -19.98 -34.47 -19.47
C LYS A 45 -20.12 -35.65 -18.49
N HIS A 46 -20.01 -35.38 -17.20
CA HIS A 46 -20.70 -36.14 -16.17
C HIS A 46 -21.48 -35.18 -15.27
N GLU A 47 -22.79 -35.44 -15.19
CA GLU A 47 -23.75 -34.75 -14.34
C GLU A 47 -23.56 -35.16 -12.87
N GLY A 48 -23.76 -34.20 -11.96
CA GLY A 48 -24.19 -34.48 -10.59
C GLY A 48 -23.15 -35.06 -9.62
N GLU A 49 -22.12 -34.29 -9.28
CA GLU A 49 -21.42 -34.47 -7.99
C GLU A 49 -21.47 -33.19 -7.16
N VAL A 50 -22.20 -33.29 -6.05
CA VAL A 50 -22.14 -32.38 -4.92
C VAL A 50 -20.67 -32.21 -4.54
N PHE A 51 -20.17 -30.96 -4.55
CA PHE A 51 -18.80 -30.64 -4.13
C PHE A 51 -18.55 -31.13 -2.70
N GLY A 52 -18.01 -32.34 -2.59
CA GLY A 52 -17.43 -32.90 -1.38
C GLY A 52 -16.26 -32.00 -0.99
N ARG A 53 -16.44 -31.24 0.08
CA ARG A 53 -15.33 -30.56 0.75
C ARG A 53 -14.36 -31.65 1.21
N ASP A 54 -13.10 -31.57 0.77
CA ASP A 54 -11.98 -32.06 1.55
C ASP A 54 -11.86 -31.21 2.82
N ASN A 55 -12.77 -31.46 3.77
CA ASN A 55 -12.83 -30.80 5.07
C ASN A 55 -11.93 -31.54 6.06
N LYS A 56 -10.74 -31.96 5.63
CA LYS A 56 -9.68 -32.35 6.57
C LYS A 56 -9.17 -31.05 7.18
N GLY A 57 -9.68 -30.71 8.35
CA GLY A 57 -9.17 -29.56 9.12
C GLY A 57 -7.64 -29.61 9.19
N HIS A 58 -6.99 -28.48 8.95
CA HIS A 58 -5.52 -28.42 8.98
C HIS A 58 -5.02 -28.90 10.35
N GLU A 59 -4.17 -29.94 10.31
CA GLU A 59 -3.54 -30.44 11.51
C GLU A 59 -2.65 -29.36 12.14
N TRP A 60 -2.77 -29.19 13.44
CA TRP A 60 -2.00 -28.19 14.18
C TRP A 60 -0.54 -28.57 14.24
N LYS A 61 0.33 -27.65 13.82
CA LYS A 61 1.77 -27.88 13.74
C LYS A 61 2.51 -27.03 14.76
N LYS A 62 3.49 -27.65 15.42
CA LYS A 62 4.47 -26.99 16.27
C LYS A 62 5.84 -27.26 15.64
N LEU A 63 6.48 -26.21 15.17
CA LEU A 63 7.73 -26.28 14.42
C LEU A 63 8.84 -25.64 15.24
N ASN A 64 10.01 -26.25 15.26
CA ASN A 64 11.18 -25.65 15.91
C ASN A 64 11.63 -24.42 15.09
N SER A 65 11.80 -23.27 15.76
CA SER A 65 12.14 -22.01 15.10
C SER A 65 13.57 -21.96 14.56
N GLU A 66 14.51 -22.69 15.16
CA GLU A 66 15.90 -22.81 14.70
C GLU A 66 15.97 -23.57 13.37
N VAL A 67 15.17 -24.63 13.23
CA VAL A 67 15.04 -25.37 11.96
C VAL A 67 14.48 -24.48 10.84
N LEU A 68 13.66 -23.49 11.20
CA LEU A 68 13.15 -22.48 10.27
C LEU A 68 14.14 -21.32 10.04
N GLY A 69 15.32 -21.36 10.65
CA GLY A 69 16.36 -20.34 10.52
C GLY A 69 16.01 -19.02 11.21
N ILE A 70 15.14 -19.04 12.22
CA ILE A 70 14.78 -17.85 13.00
C ILE A 70 15.75 -17.72 14.16
N GLU A 71 16.54 -16.66 14.13
CA GLU A 71 17.52 -16.36 15.16
C GLU A 71 17.11 -15.14 16.01
N THR A 72 17.52 -15.14 17.28
CA THR A 72 17.14 -14.09 18.25
C THR A 72 17.60 -12.68 17.82
N TRP A 73 18.72 -12.57 17.10
CA TRP A 73 19.21 -11.26 16.61
C TRP A 73 18.33 -10.66 15.52
N MET A 74 17.53 -11.47 14.82
CA MET A 74 16.56 -10.98 13.84
C MET A 74 15.41 -10.21 14.50
N ILE A 75 15.20 -10.41 15.81
CA ILE A 75 14.21 -9.69 16.61
C ILE A 75 14.82 -8.39 17.13
N SER A 76 14.17 -7.27 16.83
CA SER A 76 14.67 -5.94 17.20
C SER A 76 14.95 -5.82 18.71
N LYS A 77 15.98 -5.07 19.08
CA LYS A 77 16.33 -4.82 20.48
C LYS A 77 15.15 -4.22 21.28
N PRO A 78 14.42 -3.20 20.78
CA PRO A 78 13.19 -2.70 21.44
C PRO A 78 12.16 -3.80 21.70
N THR A 79 11.87 -4.64 20.70
CA THR A 79 10.93 -5.75 20.83
C THR A 79 11.37 -6.76 21.90
N ARG A 80 12.66 -7.12 21.94
CA ARG A 80 13.21 -8.01 22.97
C ARG A 80 13.09 -7.44 24.38
N VAL A 81 13.21 -6.13 24.57
CA VAL A 81 12.99 -5.49 25.88
C VAL A 81 11.55 -5.70 26.34
N VAL A 82 10.57 -5.48 25.47
CA VAL A 82 9.15 -5.67 25.80
C VAL A 82 8.83 -7.14 26.07
N LEU A 83 9.29 -8.05 25.21
CA LEU A 83 9.13 -9.49 25.41
C LEU A 83 9.71 -9.94 26.76
N ASN A 84 10.91 -9.49 27.11
CA ASN A 84 11.57 -9.87 28.37
C ASN A 84 10.88 -9.26 29.58
N GLY A 85 10.42 -8.01 29.48
CA GLY A 85 9.70 -7.33 30.57
C GLY A 85 8.41 -8.04 30.96
N LEU A 86 7.60 -8.43 29.97
CA LEU A 86 6.37 -9.20 30.21
C LEU A 86 6.66 -10.61 30.72
N ARG A 87 7.65 -11.30 30.14
CA ARG A 87 8.02 -12.66 30.59
C ARG A 87 8.50 -12.67 32.04
N LYS A 88 9.29 -11.69 32.47
CA LYS A 88 9.76 -11.56 33.87
C LYS A 88 8.62 -11.40 34.88
N LYS A 89 7.45 -10.91 34.43
CA LYS A 89 6.23 -10.81 35.25
C LYS A 89 5.38 -12.08 35.22
N GLY A 90 5.82 -13.13 34.51
CA GLY A 90 5.13 -14.42 34.42
C GLY A 90 4.10 -14.52 33.30
N TYR A 91 4.02 -13.53 32.40
CA TYR A 91 3.08 -13.55 31.29
C TYR A 91 3.64 -14.35 30.10
N GLU A 92 2.74 -15.03 29.38
CA GLU A 92 3.05 -15.60 28.08
C GLU A 92 3.12 -14.49 27.04
N VAL A 93 4.05 -14.60 26.10
CA VAL A 93 4.24 -13.63 25.02
C VAL A 93 4.57 -14.34 23.71
N TYR A 94 4.03 -13.83 22.62
CA TYR A 94 4.26 -14.37 21.28
C TYR A 94 4.44 -13.22 20.29
N LEU A 95 5.35 -13.41 19.34
CA LEU A 95 5.35 -12.63 18.11
C LEU A 95 4.31 -13.20 17.15
N VAL A 96 3.61 -12.33 16.43
CA VAL A 96 2.48 -12.74 15.58
C VAL A 96 2.41 -11.96 14.28
N GLY A 97 1.68 -12.50 13.29
CA GLY A 97 1.34 -11.73 12.09
C GLY A 97 2.46 -11.68 11.06
N GLY A 98 2.59 -10.52 10.42
CA GLY A 98 3.52 -10.32 9.32
C GLY A 98 4.98 -10.52 9.73
N CYS A 99 5.34 -10.19 10.98
CA CYS A 99 6.71 -10.33 11.46
C CYS A 99 7.19 -11.78 11.47
N VAL A 100 6.36 -12.72 11.95
CA VAL A 100 6.70 -14.15 11.99
C VAL A 100 6.89 -14.69 10.58
N ARG A 101 5.97 -14.36 9.67
CA ARG A 101 6.06 -14.72 8.24
C ARG A 101 7.34 -14.19 7.62
N ASP A 102 7.66 -12.92 7.86
CA ASP A 102 8.84 -12.27 7.28
C ASP A 102 10.14 -12.89 7.81
N LEU A 103 10.20 -13.20 9.12
CA LEU A 103 11.33 -13.93 9.72
C LEU A 103 11.54 -15.30 9.06
N ILE A 104 10.47 -16.08 8.87
CA ILE A 104 10.52 -17.39 8.19
C ILE A 104 11.01 -17.26 6.74
N LEU A 105 10.61 -16.19 6.06
CA LEU A 105 11.04 -15.88 4.69
C LEU A 105 12.44 -15.23 4.62
N LYS A 106 13.13 -15.06 5.75
CA LYS A 106 14.41 -14.36 5.86
C LYS A 106 14.35 -12.93 5.29
N ARG A 107 13.21 -12.28 5.44
CA ARG A 107 12.98 -10.89 5.02
C ARG A 107 12.88 -9.99 6.24
N THR A 108 13.18 -8.71 6.06
CA THR A 108 13.04 -7.71 7.13
C THR A 108 11.56 -7.46 7.44
N PRO A 109 11.11 -7.69 8.69
CA PRO A 109 9.79 -7.28 9.14
C PRO A 109 9.65 -5.75 9.09
N LYS A 110 8.44 -5.26 8.81
CA LYS A 110 8.14 -3.83 8.90
C LYS A 110 8.05 -3.38 10.36
N ASP A 111 7.33 -4.17 11.14
CA ASP A 111 6.97 -3.97 12.54
C ASP A 111 6.99 -5.34 13.25
N PHE A 112 7.03 -5.31 14.57
CA PHE A 112 6.93 -6.52 15.40
C PHE A 112 5.74 -6.38 16.34
N ASP A 113 4.73 -7.21 16.11
CA ASP A 113 3.52 -7.26 16.92
C ASP A 113 3.66 -8.33 18.00
N ILE A 114 3.43 -7.95 19.25
CA ILE A 114 3.42 -8.86 20.39
C ILE A 114 1.98 -9.14 20.80
N ILE A 115 1.65 -10.40 21.07
CA ILE A 115 0.45 -10.76 21.82
C ILE A 115 0.83 -11.41 23.15
N THR A 116 0.09 -11.11 24.21
CA THR A 116 0.37 -11.58 25.56
C THR A 116 -0.87 -12.08 26.30
N SER A 117 -0.64 -12.92 27.31
CA SER A 117 -1.67 -13.29 28.30
C SER A 117 -2.00 -12.19 29.30
N ALA A 118 -1.15 -11.15 29.40
CA ALA A 118 -1.44 -9.99 30.25
C ALA A 118 -2.63 -9.19 29.72
N GLU A 119 -3.43 -8.63 30.61
CA GLU A 119 -4.43 -7.62 30.28
C GLU A 119 -3.74 -6.30 29.89
N LEU A 120 -4.37 -5.47 29.05
CA LEU A 120 -3.76 -4.21 28.60
C LEU A 120 -3.40 -3.27 29.76
N LYS A 121 -4.19 -3.29 30.85
CA LYS A 121 -3.89 -2.53 32.07
C LYS A 121 -2.63 -3.05 32.77
N GLU A 122 -2.35 -4.34 32.71
CA GLU A 122 -1.16 -4.96 33.28
C GLU A 122 0.08 -4.68 32.43
N VAL A 123 -0.07 -4.69 31.10
CA VAL A 123 0.99 -4.23 30.18
C VAL A 123 1.37 -2.78 30.51
N ARG A 124 0.36 -1.90 30.66
CA ARG A 124 0.59 -0.50 31.04
C ARG A 124 1.26 -0.34 32.41
N LYS A 125 0.96 -1.20 33.38
CA LYS A 125 1.64 -1.22 34.69
C LYS A 125 3.09 -1.72 34.58
N THR A 126 3.39 -2.55 33.58
CA THR A 126 4.72 -3.15 33.38
C THR A 126 5.71 -2.15 32.77
N PHE A 127 5.24 -1.25 31.91
CA PHE A 127 6.08 -0.29 31.19
C PHE A 127 5.67 1.15 31.46
N VAL A 128 6.61 1.95 31.97
CA VAL A 128 6.38 3.37 32.35
C VAL A 128 5.85 4.19 31.16
N ARG A 129 6.46 4.04 29.99
CA ARG A 129 6.05 4.73 28.75
C ARG A 129 5.16 3.83 27.89
N CYS A 130 3.94 3.60 28.36
CA CYS A 130 2.93 2.79 27.66
C CYS A 130 1.59 3.51 27.58
N GLU A 131 1.02 3.53 26.39
CA GLU A 131 -0.29 4.12 26.12
C GLU A 131 -1.24 3.06 25.56
N ILE A 132 -2.50 3.09 25.98
CA ILE A 132 -3.53 2.24 25.37
C ILE A 132 -4.22 3.08 24.30
N VAL A 133 -4.10 2.64 23.04
CA VAL A 133 -4.69 3.32 21.89
C VAL A 133 -5.78 2.47 21.25
N GLY A 134 -6.67 3.12 20.51
CA GLY A 134 -7.76 2.46 19.79
C GLY A 134 -9.01 2.23 20.66
N LYS A 135 -10.17 2.71 20.19
CA LYS A 135 -11.45 2.52 20.88
C LYS A 135 -12.07 1.15 20.61
N ARG A 136 -12.07 0.74 19.33
CA ARG A 136 -12.69 -0.53 18.89
C ARG A 136 -11.78 -1.72 19.16
N PHE A 137 -10.51 -1.59 18.80
CA PHE A 137 -9.45 -2.58 18.97
C PHE A 137 -8.37 -1.97 19.86
N PRO A 138 -8.55 -2.01 21.19
CA PRO A 138 -7.57 -1.44 22.09
C PRO A 138 -6.28 -2.27 22.06
N ILE A 139 -5.14 -1.60 21.91
CA ILE A 139 -3.79 -2.16 21.96
C ILE A 139 -2.88 -1.24 22.78
N CYS A 140 -1.78 -1.78 23.29
CA CYS A 140 -0.75 -1.00 23.97
C CYS A 140 0.34 -0.58 22.98
N HIS A 141 0.66 0.71 22.95
CA HIS A 141 1.88 1.25 22.36
C HIS A 141 2.91 1.40 23.46
N VAL A 142 3.93 0.54 23.45
CA VAL A 142 5.04 0.60 24.40
C VAL A 142 6.22 1.32 23.74
N HIS A 143 6.61 2.46 24.30
CA HIS A 143 7.73 3.24 23.80
C HIS A 143 9.03 2.73 24.42
N VAL A 144 9.93 2.24 23.56
CA VAL A 144 11.25 1.76 23.95
C VAL A 144 12.28 2.42 23.05
N TYR A 145 13.13 3.27 23.63
CA TYR A 145 13.98 4.21 22.88
C TYR A 145 13.12 5.09 21.96
N ASP A 146 13.50 5.23 20.69
CA ASP A 146 12.75 5.98 19.67
C ASP A 146 11.82 5.08 18.83
N THR A 147 11.48 3.89 19.33
CA THR A 147 10.61 2.91 18.65
C THR A 147 9.37 2.61 19.47
N ILE A 148 8.25 2.42 18.78
CA ILE A 148 6.99 1.96 19.36
C ILE A 148 6.84 0.48 19.07
N VAL A 149 6.56 -0.31 20.11
CA VAL A 149 6.24 -1.73 19.99
C VAL A 149 4.77 -1.93 20.33
N GLU A 150 4.03 -2.55 19.41
CA GLU A 150 2.61 -2.84 19.59
C GLU A 150 2.42 -4.12 20.41
N VAL A 151 1.62 -4.04 21.46
CA VAL A 151 1.29 -5.17 22.35
C VAL A 151 -0.22 -5.32 22.45
N SER A 152 -0.72 -6.49 22.06
CA SER A 152 -2.13 -6.88 22.17
C SER A 152 -2.33 -7.95 23.24
N SER A 153 -3.55 -8.08 23.75
CA SER A 153 -3.93 -9.13 24.71
C SER A 153 -4.82 -10.19 24.07
N PHE A 154 -4.72 -11.44 24.54
CA PHE A 154 -5.70 -12.46 24.16
C PHE A 154 -7.13 -12.10 24.59
N SER A 155 -7.31 -11.40 25.71
CA SER A 155 -8.64 -11.05 26.24
C SER A 155 -9.42 -10.09 25.32
N THR A 156 -8.72 -9.13 24.70
CA THR A 156 -9.34 -8.16 23.79
C THR A 156 -9.75 -8.78 22.46
N SER A 157 -9.10 -9.89 22.09
CA SER A 157 -9.43 -10.70 20.91
C SER A 157 -10.72 -11.52 21.13
N VAL A 158 -10.99 -11.94 22.36
CA VAL A 158 -12.07 -12.89 22.66
C VAL A 158 -13.48 -12.26 22.64
N GLY A 159 -13.58 -10.94 22.85
CA GLY A 159 -14.84 -10.29 23.24
C GLY A 159 -15.73 -9.65 22.17
N LYS A 160 -15.36 -9.60 20.86
CA LYS A 160 -16.11 -8.74 19.90
C LYS A 160 -16.34 -9.26 18.48
N SER A 161 -16.07 -10.52 18.15
CA SER A 161 -16.54 -11.06 16.87
C SER A 161 -18.00 -11.52 17.02
N SER A 162 -18.93 -10.72 16.49
CA SER A 162 -20.35 -11.04 16.32
C SER A 162 -20.60 -12.26 15.43
N TRP A 163 -19.54 -12.79 14.80
CA TRP A 163 -19.57 -14.11 14.19
C TRP A 163 -19.69 -15.14 15.32
N LYS A 164 -20.92 -15.60 15.57
CA LYS A 164 -21.13 -16.96 16.07
C LYS A 164 -20.26 -17.82 15.17
N LEU A 165 -19.23 -18.45 15.73
CA LEU A 165 -18.40 -19.45 15.07
C LEU A 165 -19.36 -20.45 14.42
N GLY A 166 -19.74 -20.19 13.16
CA GLY A 166 -20.70 -21.03 12.47
C GLY A 166 -20.15 -22.44 12.42
N ASN A 167 -21.04 -23.43 12.33
CA ASN A 167 -20.85 -24.90 12.40
C ASN A 167 -19.61 -25.54 11.71
N ASN A 168 -18.70 -24.79 11.07
CA ASN A 168 -17.52 -25.27 10.36
C ASN A 168 -16.22 -25.26 11.18
N PHE A 169 -16.13 -24.61 12.33
CA PHE A 169 -14.92 -24.61 13.18
C PHE A 169 -15.24 -25.13 14.57
N SER A 170 -15.49 -26.44 14.67
CA SER A 170 -15.60 -27.12 15.95
C SER A 170 -14.27 -27.05 16.71
N LYS A 171 -14.33 -26.90 18.05
CA LYS A 171 -13.13 -27.02 18.88
C LYS A 171 -12.47 -28.36 18.58
N PRO A 172 -11.21 -28.40 18.12
CA PRO A 172 -10.57 -29.67 17.81
C PRO A 172 -10.48 -30.54 19.07
N SER A 173 -10.83 -31.82 18.91
CA SER A 173 -10.86 -32.81 19.99
C SER A 173 -9.48 -32.95 20.63
N GLY A 174 -9.41 -32.96 21.97
CA GLY A 174 -8.14 -33.08 22.70
C GLY A 174 -7.37 -31.77 22.90
N CYS A 175 -7.94 -30.61 22.52
CA CYS A 175 -7.27 -29.32 22.64
C CYS A 175 -7.07 -28.86 24.10
N LYS A 176 -5.80 -28.71 24.52
CA LYS A 176 -5.40 -28.07 25.78
C LYS A 176 -5.87 -26.61 25.82
N GLY A 177 -6.14 -26.08 27.03
CA GLY A 177 -6.70 -24.73 27.20
C GLY A 177 -5.86 -23.61 26.57
N ARG A 178 -4.53 -23.71 26.62
CA ARG A 178 -3.61 -22.71 26.02
C ARG A 178 -3.62 -22.72 24.49
N ASP A 179 -3.59 -23.91 23.89
CA ASP A 179 -3.63 -24.04 22.43
C ASP A 179 -4.97 -23.53 21.86
N TYR A 180 -6.07 -23.68 22.62
CA TYR A 180 -7.37 -23.12 22.25
C TYR A 180 -7.35 -21.60 22.15
N ILE A 181 -6.73 -20.91 23.11
CA ILE A 181 -6.63 -19.45 23.14
C ILE A 181 -5.80 -18.94 21.95
N ARG A 182 -4.65 -19.58 21.69
CA ARG A 182 -3.78 -19.23 20.55
C ARG A 182 -4.49 -19.44 19.22
N TRP A 183 -5.13 -20.59 19.04
CA TRP A 183 -5.94 -20.89 17.85
C TRP A 183 -7.07 -19.88 17.64
N ARG A 184 -7.79 -19.50 18.71
CA ARG A 184 -8.87 -18.50 18.65
C ARG A 184 -8.37 -17.10 18.29
N ASN A 185 -7.13 -16.75 18.60
CA ASN A 185 -6.54 -15.52 18.06
C ASN A 185 -6.22 -15.65 16.57
N CYS A 186 -5.69 -16.80 16.14
CA CYS A 186 -5.32 -17.04 14.75
C CYS A 186 -6.52 -17.04 13.80
N ILE A 187 -7.67 -17.56 14.22
CA ILE A 187 -8.87 -17.65 13.38
C ILE A 187 -9.46 -16.27 13.01
N GLN A 188 -9.20 -15.25 13.83
CA GLN A 188 -9.69 -13.89 13.60
C GLN A 188 -8.79 -13.08 12.65
N ARG A 189 -7.68 -13.66 12.20
CA ARG A 189 -6.73 -13.00 11.31
C ARG A 189 -7.16 -13.08 9.86
N ASP A 190 -6.58 -12.20 9.06
CA ASP A 190 -6.95 -12.03 7.66
C ASP A 190 -6.49 -13.19 6.78
N PHE A 191 -5.22 -13.58 6.86
CA PHE A 191 -4.59 -14.59 6.01
C PHE A 191 -3.87 -15.67 6.80
N THR A 192 -3.87 -16.90 6.27
CA THR A 192 -3.23 -18.08 6.88
C THR A 192 -1.76 -17.82 7.21
N ILE A 193 -1.02 -17.20 6.29
CA ILE A 193 0.40 -16.85 6.45
C ILE A 193 0.65 -15.79 7.54
N ASN A 194 -0.35 -14.97 7.88
CA ASN A 194 -0.29 -14.03 9.00
C ASN A 194 -0.87 -14.64 10.29
N GLY A 195 -1.38 -15.88 10.23
CA GLY A 195 -1.90 -16.65 11.34
C GLY A 195 -0.84 -17.43 12.12
N LEU A 196 0.45 -17.18 11.84
CA LEU A 196 1.56 -17.83 12.53
C LEU A 196 1.90 -17.11 13.83
N MET A 197 2.27 -17.88 14.86
CA MET A 197 2.71 -17.36 16.16
C MET A 197 4.08 -17.93 16.52
N LEU A 198 5.01 -17.10 16.94
CA LEU A 198 6.33 -17.50 17.40
C LEU A 198 6.44 -17.25 18.91
N ASP A 199 6.76 -18.31 19.66
CA ASP A 199 7.29 -18.18 21.02
C ASP A 199 8.83 -18.15 20.94
N PRO A 200 9.46 -16.98 21.14
CA PRO A 200 10.91 -16.83 20.99
C PRO A 200 11.70 -17.52 22.11
N TYR A 201 11.03 -17.98 23.17
CA TYR A 201 11.67 -18.59 24.34
C TYR A 201 11.52 -20.10 24.37
N ALA A 202 10.38 -20.61 23.93
CA ALA A 202 10.21 -22.03 23.67
C ALA A 202 10.84 -22.44 22.32
N GLN A 203 11.20 -21.47 21.47
CA GLN A 203 11.70 -21.70 20.11
C GLN A 203 10.70 -22.50 19.26
N VAL A 204 9.41 -22.17 19.40
CA VAL A 204 8.32 -22.85 18.70
C VAL A 204 7.53 -21.85 17.85
N VAL A 205 7.36 -22.19 16.58
CA VAL A 205 6.35 -21.60 15.70
C VAL A 205 5.10 -22.47 15.71
N TYR A 206 3.98 -21.88 16.09
CA TYR A 206 2.67 -22.50 16.05
C TYR A 206 1.97 -22.15 14.74
N ASP A 207 1.59 -23.17 13.98
CA ASP A 207 0.76 -23.05 12.78
C ASP A 207 -0.55 -23.82 12.96
N TYR A 208 -1.60 -23.05 13.17
CA TYR A 208 -2.95 -23.56 13.36
C TYR A 208 -3.80 -23.54 12.08
N MET A 209 -3.38 -22.76 11.07
CA MET A 209 -4.21 -22.37 9.92
C MET A 209 -3.65 -22.89 8.59
N GLY A 210 -2.52 -23.61 8.60
CA GLY A 210 -1.83 -24.06 7.38
C GLY A 210 -0.96 -22.99 6.73
N GLY A 211 -0.58 -21.94 7.47
CA GLY A 211 0.22 -20.83 6.96
C GLY A 211 1.58 -21.27 6.41
N MET A 212 2.20 -22.30 6.99
CA MET A 212 3.49 -22.82 6.52
C MET A 212 3.40 -23.54 5.18
N GLU A 213 2.26 -24.15 4.87
CA GLU A 213 2.01 -24.73 3.55
C GLU A 213 1.81 -23.65 2.51
N ASP A 214 1.04 -22.62 2.83
CA ASP A 214 0.79 -21.50 1.93
C ASP A 214 2.05 -20.66 1.68
N ILE A 215 2.94 -20.51 2.67
CA ILE A 215 4.28 -19.94 2.47
C ILE A 215 5.08 -20.78 1.47
N ARG A 216 5.15 -22.10 1.65
CA ARG A 216 5.88 -23.01 0.73
C ARG A 216 5.31 -23.01 -0.69
N LYS A 217 3.99 -22.86 -0.83
CA LYS A 217 3.29 -22.81 -2.13
C LYS A 217 3.19 -21.39 -2.71
N PHE A 218 3.77 -20.39 -2.05
CA PHE A 218 3.69 -18.97 -2.42
C PHE A 218 2.24 -18.50 -2.65
N LYS A 219 1.35 -18.84 -1.71
CA LYS A 219 -0.09 -18.54 -1.77
C LYS A 219 -0.54 -17.54 -0.72
N VAL A 220 -1.40 -16.62 -1.13
CA VAL A 220 -2.22 -15.83 -0.20
C VAL A 220 -3.62 -16.46 -0.14
N ARG A 221 -3.97 -16.95 1.04
CA ARG A 221 -5.27 -17.55 1.38
C ARG A 221 -5.81 -16.87 2.63
N THR A 222 -7.10 -16.57 2.64
CA THR A 222 -7.80 -16.06 3.82
C THR A 222 -7.99 -17.17 4.85
N VAL A 223 -8.02 -16.83 6.14
CA VAL A 223 -8.21 -17.84 7.21
C VAL A 223 -9.59 -18.50 7.14
N ILE A 224 -10.61 -17.66 6.89
CA ILE A 224 -11.98 -18.09 6.61
C ILE A 224 -12.28 -17.91 5.11
N PRO A 225 -13.40 -18.45 4.58
CA PRO A 225 -13.76 -18.27 3.17
C PRO A 225 -13.68 -16.80 2.72
N ALA A 226 -13.10 -16.57 1.55
CA ALA A 226 -12.63 -15.24 1.13
C ALA A 226 -13.80 -14.24 0.99
N ASN A 227 -14.93 -14.71 0.47
CA ASN A 227 -16.16 -13.92 0.37
C ASN A 227 -16.64 -13.41 1.74
N VAL A 228 -16.65 -14.26 2.77
CA VAL A 228 -17.05 -13.89 4.14
C VAL A 228 -16.03 -12.92 4.73
N SER A 229 -14.74 -13.24 4.61
CA SER A 229 -13.66 -12.41 5.14
C SER A 229 -13.68 -10.98 4.59
N PHE A 230 -13.91 -10.82 3.29
CA PHE A 230 -13.92 -9.51 2.63
C PHE A 230 -15.22 -8.73 2.85
N VAL A 231 -16.34 -9.41 3.09
CA VAL A 231 -17.59 -8.74 3.49
C VAL A 231 -17.47 -8.18 4.91
N GLU A 232 -16.85 -8.94 5.83
CA GLU A 232 -16.59 -8.52 7.21
C GLU A 232 -15.66 -7.29 7.27
N ASP A 233 -14.54 -7.33 6.54
CA ASP A 233 -13.61 -6.22 6.43
C ASP A 233 -13.07 -6.11 5.00
N CYS A 234 -13.64 -5.19 4.23
CA CYS A 234 -13.23 -4.94 2.84
C CYS A 234 -11.79 -4.38 2.71
N ALA A 235 -11.17 -3.88 3.79
CA ALA A 235 -9.75 -3.51 3.76
C ALA A 235 -8.86 -4.75 3.56
N ARG A 236 -9.35 -5.96 3.89
CA ARG A 236 -8.63 -7.21 3.62
C ARG A 236 -8.41 -7.45 2.12
N ILE A 237 -9.24 -6.90 1.23
CA ILE A 237 -8.99 -6.96 -0.23
C ILE A 237 -7.69 -6.24 -0.59
N LEU A 238 -7.54 -5.00 -0.11
CA LEU A 238 -6.32 -4.21 -0.34
C LEU A 238 -5.12 -4.85 0.35
N ARG A 239 -5.28 -5.36 1.57
CA ARG A 239 -4.22 -6.09 2.28
C ARG A 239 -3.78 -7.35 1.52
N ALA A 240 -4.70 -8.08 0.87
CA ALA A 240 -4.38 -9.24 0.04
C ALA A 240 -3.46 -8.82 -1.12
N VAL A 241 -3.85 -7.77 -1.86
CA VAL A 241 -3.07 -7.22 -2.98
C VAL A 241 -1.69 -6.78 -2.52
N ARG A 242 -1.61 -6.01 -1.42
CA ARG A 242 -0.35 -5.58 -0.81
C ARG A 242 0.57 -6.76 -0.47
N ILE A 243 0.04 -7.78 0.18
CA ILE A 243 0.82 -8.96 0.59
C ILE A 243 1.30 -9.74 -0.64
N ALA A 244 0.42 -9.96 -1.62
CA ALA A 244 0.79 -10.62 -2.87
C ALA A 244 1.88 -9.85 -3.64
N ALA A 245 1.75 -8.53 -3.77
CA ALA A 245 2.73 -7.67 -4.43
C ALA A 245 4.09 -7.74 -3.74
N ARG A 246 4.11 -7.49 -2.43
CA ARG A 246 5.35 -7.46 -1.63
C ARG A 246 6.08 -8.80 -1.60
N LEU A 247 5.34 -9.90 -1.49
CA LEU A 247 5.93 -11.22 -1.34
C LEU A 247 6.17 -11.95 -2.68
N GLY A 248 5.53 -11.49 -3.77
CA GLY A 248 5.49 -12.23 -5.04
C GLY A 248 4.56 -13.45 -4.98
N PHE A 249 3.62 -13.48 -4.03
CA PHE A 249 2.72 -14.61 -3.83
C PHE A 249 1.51 -14.52 -4.77
N ARG A 250 0.93 -15.67 -5.11
CA ARG A 250 -0.28 -15.76 -5.93
C ARG A 250 -1.49 -15.98 -5.05
N PHE A 251 -2.64 -15.42 -5.43
CA PHE A 251 -3.90 -15.78 -4.79
C PHE A 251 -4.26 -17.24 -5.04
N THR A 252 -4.95 -17.85 -4.09
CA THR A 252 -5.71 -19.08 -4.36
C THR A 252 -6.85 -18.79 -5.34
N LYS A 253 -7.43 -19.81 -5.97
CA LYS A 253 -8.56 -19.63 -6.91
C LYS A 253 -9.72 -18.90 -6.24
N GLU A 254 -10.11 -19.35 -5.05
CA GLU A 254 -11.17 -18.73 -4.24
C GLU A 254 -10.87 -17.27 -3.91
N THR A 255 -9.69 -16.98 -3.34
CA THR A 255 -9.30 -15.61 -3.01
C THR A 255 -9.28 -14.70 -4.24
N ALA A 256 -8.79 -15.20 -5.37
CA ALA A 256 -8.73 -14.43 -6.62
C ALA A 256 -10.13 -14.08 -7.15
N LEU A 257 -11.08 -15.03 -7.09
CA LEU A 257 -12.47 -14.79 -7.49
C LEU A 257 -13.14 -13.75 -6.58
N SER A 258 -13.06 -13.94 -5.26
CA SER A 258 -13.67 -13.01 -4.31
C SER A 258 -13.08 -11.61 -4.36
N VAL A 259 -11.78 -11.45 -4.63
CA VAL A 259 -11.17 -10.13 -4.84
C VAL A 259 -11.81 -9.41 -6.04
N ARG A 260 -12.08 -10.11 -7.16
CA ARG A 260 -12.71 -9.49 -8.34
C ARG A 260 -14.16 -9.13 -8.09
N GLU A 261 -14.94 -10.07 -7.57
CA GLU A 261 -16.38 -9.90 -7.34
C GLU A 261 -16.67 -8.80 -6.31
N LEU A 262 -15.82 -8.69 -5.28
CA LEU A 262 -16.00 -7.71 -4.21
C LEU A 262 -15.14 -6.46 -4.37
N ALA A 263 -14.47 -6.25 -5.51
CA ALA A 263 -13.59 -5.09 -5.72
C ALA A 263 -14.31 -3.75 -5.43
N GLY A 264 -15.55 -3.59 -5.89
CA GLY A 264 -16.38 -2.41 -5.63
C GLY A 264 -16.68 -2.13 -4.15
N SER A 265 -16.58 -3.15 -3.28
CA SER A 265 -16.80 -2.99 -1.84
C SER A 265 -15.77 -2.10 -1.14
N VAL A 266 -14.60 -1.91 -1.75
CA VAL A 266 -13.52 -1.06 -1.23
C VAL A 266 -13.97 0.40 -1.09
N LEU A 267 -14.97 0.85 -1.87
CA LEU A 267 -15.57 2.17 -1.75
C LEU A 267 -16.27 2.42 -0.41
N ARG A 268 -16.55 1.37 0.38
CA ARG A 268 -17.10 1.51 1.74
C ARG A 268 -16.06 1.93 2.78
N LEU A 269 -14.77 1.83 2.46
CA LEU A 269 -13.70 2.25 3.36
C LEU A 269 -13.64 3.77 3.46
N ASP A 270 -13.27 4.27 4.63
CA ASP A 270 -12.95 5.68 4.77
C ASP A 270 -11.70 6.03 3.94
N LYS A 271 -11.63 7.27 3.46
CA LYS A 271 -10.53 7.75 2.61
C LYS A 271 -9.16 7.62 3.30
N GLY A 272 -9.11 7.76 4.63
CA GLY A 272 -7.89 7.60 5.42
C GLY A 272 -7.37 6.17 5.37
N ARG A 273 -8.27 5.18 5.48
CA ARG A 273 -7.92 3.77 5.36
C ARG A 273 -7.48 3.39 3.95
N ILE A 274 -8.13 3.93 2.92
CA ILE A 274 -7.69 3.75 1.53
C ILE A 274 -6.28 4.32 1.35
N LEU A 275 -6.04 5.57 1.78
CA LEU A 275 -4.72 6.20 1.71
C LEU A 275 -3.65 5.38 2.42
N LEU A 276 -3.96 4.83 3.60
CA LEU A 276 -3.04 4.00 4.36
C LEU A 276 -2.64 2.74 3.60
N GLU A 277 -3.60 1.99 3.06
CA GLU A 277 -3.30 0.77 2.29
C GLU A 277 -2.57 1.08 0.98
N MET A 278 -2.94 2.16 0.29
CA MET A 278 -2.23 2.65 -0.90
C MET A 278 -0.79 3.06 -0.57
N ASN A 279 -0.58 3.75 0.56
CA ASN A 279 0.76 4.11 0.99
C ASN A 279 1.62 2.88 1.29
N TYR A 280 1.05 1.85 1.93
CA TYR A 280 1.78 0.60 2.13
C TYR A 280 2.15 -0.12 0.84
N MET A 281 1.33 -0.02 -0.20
CA MET A 281 1.63 -0.59 -1.52
C MET A 281 2.73 0.17 -2.25
N LEU A 282 2.67 1.51 -2.24
CA LEU A 282 3.49 2.36 -3.10
C LEU A 282 4.76 2.90 -2.45
N ALA A 283 4.87 2.88 -1.11
CA ALA A 283 6.01 3.50 -0.41
C ALA A 283 7.01 2.50 0.21
N PHE A 284 6.73 1.20 0.16
CA PHE A 284 7.46 0.17 0.91
C PHE A 284 8.20 -0.85 0.01
N GLY A 285 8.42 -0.52 -1.27
CA GLY A 285 9.26 -1.31 -2.18
C GLY A 285 8.52 -2.41 -2.94
N SER A 286 7.25 -2.18 -3.27
CA SER A 286 6.43 -3.09 -4.07
C SER A 286 5.40 -2.36 -4.93
N ALA A 287 5.67 -1.11 -5.27
CA ALA A 287 4.76 -0.20 -5.94
C ALA A 287 4.40 -0.70 -7.35
N GLU A 288 5.39 -1.09 -8.15
CA GLU A 288 5.18 -1.59 -9.52
C GLU A 288 4.28 -2.84 -9.50
N ALA A 289 4.66 -3.83 -8.69
CA ALA A 289 3.90 -5.07 -8.52
C ALA A 289 2.48 -4.80 -8.00
N SER A 290 2.31 -3.83 -7.11
CA SER A 290 1.01 -3.43 -6.58
C SER A 290 0.13 -2.83 -7.68
N LEU A 291 0.65 -1.92 -8.50
CA LEU A 291 -0.10 -1.34 -9.63
C LEU A 291 -0.56 -2.40 -10.63
N ARG A 292 0.31 -3.37 -10.95
CA ARG A 292 -0.06 -4.51 -11.81
C ARG A 292 -1.18 -5.34 -11.22
N LEU A 293 -1.13 -5.63 -9.92
CA LEU A 293 -2.17 -6.42 -9.26
C LEU A 293 -3.49 -5.64 -9.13
N LEU A 294 -3.43 -4.34 -8.80
CA LEU A 294 -4.60 -3.47 -8.81
C LEU A 294 -5.27 -3.46 -10.18
N TRP A 295 -4.47 -3.34 -11.26
CA TRP A 295 -4.98 -3.41 -12.63
C TRP A 295 -5.59 -4.78 -12.93
N ARG A 296 -4.87 -5.87 -12.64
CA ARG A 296 -5.32 -7.24 -12.91
C ARG A 296 -6.68 -7.57 -12.29
N PHE A 297 -6.95 -7.02 -11.11
CA PHE A 297 -8.13 -7.33 -10.31
C PHE A 297 -9.25 -6.29 -10.38
N GLY A 298 -9.13 -5.25 -11.20
CA GLY A 298 -10.19 -4.24 -11.36
C GLY A 298 -10.23 -3.17 -10.26
N LEU A 299 -9.18 -3.08 -9.45
CA LEU A 299 -9.11 -2.14 -8.32
C LEU A 299 -8.46 -0.81 -8.73
N LEU A 300 -7.66 -0.79 -9.79
CA LEU A 300 -6.99 0.42 -10.24
C LEU A 300 -8.00 1.45 -10.75
N GLU A 301 -9.06 1.02 -11.43
CA GLU A 301 -10.14 1.89 -11.91
C GLU A 301 -10.91 2.56 -10.79
N ILE A 302 -10.94 1.91 -9.62
CA ILE A 302 -11.65 2.42 -8.45
C ILE A 302 -10.76 3.44 -7.74
N LEU A 303 -9.48 3.09 -7.54
CA LEU A 303 -8.57 3.80 -6.65
C LEU A 303 -7.71 4.86 -7.35
N LEU A 304 -7.23 4.59 -8.56
CA LEU A 304 -6.38 5.48 -9.35
C LEU A 304 -6.94 5.61 -10.78
N PRO A 305 -8.12 6.24 -10.96
CA PRO A 305 -8.87 6.16 -12.21
C PRO A 305 -8.13 6.82 -13.38
N ILE A 306 -7.36 7.89 -13.11
CA ILE A 306 -6.50 8.55 -14.09
C ILE A 306 -5.44 7.58 -14.66
N GLN A 307 -4.79 6.81 -13.79
CA GLN A 307 -3.76 5.84 -14.20
C GLN A 307 -4.38 4.61 -14.87
N ALA A 308 -5.57 4.20 -14.45
CA ALA A 308 -6.32 3.16 -15.15
C ALA A 308 -6.71 3.58 -16.57
N SER A 309 -7.15 4.82 -16.76
CA SER A 309 -7.44 5.40 -18.08
C SER A 309 -6.20 5.39 -18.99
N TYR A 310 -5.03 5.72 -18.43
CA TYR A 310 -3.75 5.58 -19.14
C TYR A 310 -3.49 4.12 -19.58
N PHE A 311 -3.58 3.13 -18.68
CA PHE A 311 -3.39 1.72 -19.04
C PHE A 311 -4.36 1.26 -20.14
N ALA A 312 -5.64 1.64 -20.04
CA ALA A 312 -6.64 1.31 -21.04
C ALA A 312 -6.30 1.94 -22.41
N SER A 313 -5.97 3.24 -22.44
CA SER A 313 -5.65 3.96 -23.69
C SER A 313 -4.42 3.43 -24.42
N LYS A 314 -3.45 2.87 -23.68
CA LYS A 314 -2.25 2.22 -24.23
C LYS A 314 -2.44 0.73 -24.55
N GLY A 315 -3.68 0.23 -24.49
CA GLY A 315 -3.98 -1.19 -24.77
C GLY A 315 -3.31 -2.15 -23.79
N PHE A 316 -3.03 -1.71 -22.56
CA PHE A 316 -2.36 -2.52 -21.55
C PHE A 316 -3.31 -3.55 -20.95
N ARG A 317 -3.17 -4.82 -21.34
CA ARG A 317 -4.09 -5.89 -20.91
C ARG A 317 -3.97 -6.15 -19.40
N ARG A 318 -5.02 -6.69 -18.78
CA ARG A 318 -5.06 -7.00 -17.33
C ARG A 318 -3.97 -7.95 -16.83
N ARG A 319 -3.40 -8.76 -17.74
CA ARG A 319 -2.31 -9.72 -17.46
C ARG A 319 -1.07 -9.42 -18.29
N ASP A 320 -0.91 -8.17 -18.72
CA ASP A 320 0.21 -7.76 -19.55
C ASP A 320 1.53 -7.82 -18.75
N GLY A 321 2.55 -8.41 -19.37
CA GLY A 321 3.90 -8.51 -18.83
C GLY A 321 4.80 -7.36 -19.26
N ARG A 322 4.39 -6.54 -20.24
CA ARG A 322 5.17 -5.39 -20.73
C ARG A 322 5.36 -4.35 -19.63
N SER A 323 6.38 -3.52 -19.78
CA SER A 323 6.57 -2.31 -18.99
C SER A 323 6.06 -1.08 -19.74
N ASN A 324 5.88 0.02 -19.03
CA ASN A 324 5.60 1.35 -19.55
C ASN A 324 6.29 2.39 -18.65
N MET A 325 6.20 3.68 -18.97
CA MET A 325 6.90 4.71 -18.20
C MET A 325 6.46 4.74 -16.74
N LEU A 326 5.14 4.67 -16.47
CA LEU A 326 4.60 4.66 -15.11
C LEU A 326 5.15 3.51 -14.27
N LEU A 327 5.12 2.29 -14.81
CA LEU A 327 5.64 1.10 -14.14
C LEU A 327 7.17 1.19 -13.95
N SER A 328 7.89 1.78 -14.90
CA SER A 328 9.35 1.97 -14.82
C SER A 328 9.74 2.97 -13.73
N LEU A 329 9.01 4.09 -13.59
CA LEU A 329 9.18 5.04 -12.48
C LEU A 329 9.01 4.34 -11.12
N PHE A 330 7.95 3.54 -10.97
CA PHE A 330 7.68 2.83 -9.73
C PHE A 330 8.65 1.66 -9.48
N SER A 331 9.13 0.99 -10.53
CA SER A 331 10.18 -0.03 -10.41
C SER A 331 11.51 0.59 -9.93
N ASN A 332 11.84 1.79 -10.40
CA ASN A 332 12.99 2.55 -9.90
C ASN A 332 12.81 3.04 -8.46
N LEU A 333 11.60 3.46 -8.07
CA LEU A 333 11.27 3.73 -6.66
C LEU A 333 11.50 2.48 -5.80
N ASP A 334 11.01 1.32 -6.25
CA ASP A 334 11.08 0.06 -5.50
C ASP A 334 12.52 -0.41 -5.24
N LYS A 335 13.49 -0.05 -6.09
CA LYS A 335 14.92 -0.31 -5.84
C LYS A 335 15.49 0.51 -4.68
N LEU A 336 14.89 1.67 -4.38
CA LEU A 336 15.43 2.66 -3.45
C LEU A 336 14.81 2.58 -2.05
N VAL A 337 13.58 2.08 -1.95
CA VAL A 337 12.84 1.94 -0.69
C VAL A 337 12.66 0.46 -0.32
N ALA A 338 12.35 0.19 0.94
CA ALA A 338 12.04 -1.14 1.42
C ALA A 338 11.18 -1.04 2.69
N PRO A 339 10.68 -2.15 3.24
CA PRO A 339 9.74 -2.08 4.35
C PRO A 339 10.22 -1.38 5.63
N ASN A 340 11.51 -1.51 5.93
CA ASN A 340 12.19 -0.85 7.06
C ASN A 340 12.75 0.53 6.71
N ARG A 341 12.63 0.96 5.45
CA ARG A 341 13.12 2.25 4.94
C ARG A 341 12.12 2.83 3.91
N PRO A 342 10.86 3.09 4.34
CA PRO A 342 9.82 3.57 3.43
C PRO A 342 10.03 5.03 3.04
N CYS A 343 9.33 5.48 1.98
CA CYS A 343 9.22 6.90 1.68
C CYS A 343 7.92 7.52 2.20
N HIS A 344 7.89 8.85 2.35
CA HIS A 344 6.64 9.56 2.61
C HIS A 344 5.70 9.53 1.39
N CYS A 345 4.38 9.57 1.63
CA CYS A 345 3.38 9.45 0.57
C CYS A 345 3.43 10.54 -0.50
N SER A 346 3.98 11.70 -0.15
CA SER A 346 4.17 12.81 -1.11
C SER A 346 5.03 12.42 -2.30
N LEU A 347 5.98 11.48 -2.15
CA LEU A 347 6.86 11.08 -3.24
C LEU A 347 6.11 10.31 -4.34
N TRP A 348 5.35 9.27 -3.98
CA TRP A 348 4.62 8.52 -5.00
C TRP A 348 3.48 9.33 -5.61
N ILE A 349 2.87 10.26 -4.85
CA ILE A 349 1.88 11.20 -5.42
C ILE A 349 2.55 12.15 -6.43
N ALA A 350 3.75 12.63 -6.13
CA ALA A 350 4.54 13.45 -7.06
C ALA A 350 4.84 12.69 -8.35
N ILE A 351 5.22 11.41 -8.26
CA ILE A 351 5.47 10.53 -9.42
C ILE A 351 4.20 10.37 -10.28
N LEU A 352 3.04 10.15 -9.65
CA LEU A 352 1.77 10.04 -10.38
C LEU A 352 1.40 11.33 -11.12
N ALA A 353 1.55 12.49 -10.46
CA ALA A 353 1.27 13.79 -11.07
C ALA A 353 2.25 14.11 -12.21
N PHE A 354 3.52 13.77 -12.01
CA PHE A 354 4.56 13.91 -13.02
C PHE A 354 4.30 13.05 -14.26
N HIS A 355 4.04 11.76 -14.08
CA HIS A 355 3.67 10.86 -15.18
C HIS A 355 2.44 11.37 -15.92
N LYS A 356 1.42 11.84 -15.18
CA LYS A 356 0.20 12.39 -15.80
C LYS A 356 0.48 13.64 -16.64
N ALA A 357 1.38 14.51 -16.20
CA ALA A 357 1.76 15.70 -16.97
C ALA A 357 2.44 15.34 -18.29
N LEU A 358 3.36 14.38 -18.26
CA LEU A 358 4.03 13.89 -19.47
C LEU A 358 3.09 13.11 -20.40
N PHE A 359 2.12 12.37 -19.83
CA PHE A 359 1.10 11.70 -20.64
C PHE A 359 0.15 12.68 -21.33
N ASP A 360 -0.23 13.79 -20.66
CA ASP A 360 -1.06 14.83 -21.27
C ASP A 360 -0.29 15.61 -22.34
N GLN A 361 0.99 15.88 -22.09
CA GLN A 361 1.85 16.65 -22.97
C GLN A 361 3.25 16.07 -22.95
N PRO A 362 3.57 15.17 -23.91
CA PRO A 362 4.90 14.57 -24.04
C PRO A 362 5.99 15.63 -24.14
N ARG A 363 7.17 15.34 -23.59
CA ARG A 363 8.30 16.28 -23.52
C ARG A 363 9.57 15.68 -24.06
N ASP A 364 10.49 16.55 -24.43
CA ASP A 364 11.85 16.18 -24.80
C ASP A 364 12.57 15.50 -23.61
N PRO A 365 13.30 14.38 -23.80
CA PRO A 365 14.05 13.71 -22.73
C PRO A 365 15.00 14.63 -21.96
N VAL A 366 15.63 15.61 -22.62
CA VAL A 366 16.54 16.58 -22.01
C VAL A 366 15.77 17.55 -21.10
N VAL A 367 14.59 18.02 -21.52
CA VAL A 367 13.70 18.85 -20.67
C VAL A 367 13.30 18.08 -19.42
N VAL A 368 12.97 16.80 -19.56
CA VAL A 368 12.57 15.97 -18.41
C VAL A 368 13.77 15.72 -17.47
N ALA A 369 14.97 15.54 -18.01
CA ALA A 369 16.21 15.43 -17.24
C ALA A 369 16.52 16.72 -16.46
N ALA A 370 16.50 17.85 -17.16
CA ALA A 370 16.72 19.18 -16.60
C ALA A 370 15.68 19.50 -15.52
N PHE A 371 14.42 19.10 -15.72
CA PHE A 371 13.38 19.22 -14.70
C PHE A 371 13.73 18.43 -13.43
N GLY A 372 14.14 17.17 -13.55
CA GLY A 372 14.59 16.36 -12.42
C GLY A 372 15.76 17.01 -11.67
N LEU A 373 16.77 17.47 -12.41
CA LEU A 373 17.96 18.15 -11.88
C LEU A 373 17.60 19.47 -11.18
N ALA A 374 16.71 20.27 -11.77
CA ALA A 374 16.23 21.52 -11.17
C ALA A 374 15.47 21.28 -9.86
N VAL A 375 14.66 20.22 -9.79
CA VAL A 375 14.01 19.79 -8.53
C VAL A 375 15.07 19.42 -7.49
N HIS A 376 16.14 18.72 -7.88
CA HIS A 376 17.23 18.34 -6.97
C HIS A 376 18.06 19.53 -6.46
N SER A 377 18.45 20.43 -7.38
CA SER A 377 19.30 21.61 -7.10
C SER A 377 18.57 22.72 -6.34
N GLY A 378 17.27 22.56 -6.08
CA GLY A 378 16.48 23.56 -5.37
C GLY A 378 16.05 24.73 -6.26
N GLY A 379 16.01 24.53 -7.58
CA GLY A 379 15.51 25.51 -8.54
C GLY A 379 16.58 26.22 -9.35
N SER A 380 17.83 25.76 -9.33
CA SER A 380 18.90 26.26 -10.20
C SER A 380 18.66 25.74 -11.62
N LEU A 381 18.01 26.55 -12.47
CA LEU A 381 17.62 26.15 -13.82
C LEU A 381 18.81 26.15 -14.79
N SER A 382 19.66 27.17 -14.76
CA SER A 382 20.83 27.27 -15.64
C SER A 382 21.75 26.06 -15.48
N GLU A 383 22.16 25.76 -14.25
CA GLU A 383 22.99 24.60 -13.91
C GLU A 383 22.32 23.28 -14.30
N ALA A 384 21.00 23.15 -14.07
CA ALA A 384 20.27 21.93 -14.43
C ALA A 384 20.19 21.71 -15.95
N VAL A 385 20.04 22.78 -16.74
CA VAL A 385 20.03 22.72 -18.20
C VAL A 385 21.42 22.40 -18.74
N GLU A 386 22.46 23.05 -18.22
CA GLU A 386 23.86 22.78 -18.60
C GLU A 386 24.21 21.30 -18.39
N ILE A 387 23.97 20.79 -17.18
CA ILE A 387 24.22 19.37 -16.86
C ILE A 387 23.38 18.45 -17.75
N ALA A 388 22.12 18.79 -18.04
CA ALA A 388 21.26 17.96 -18.87
C ALA A 388 21.76 17.84 -20.32
N ARG A 389 22.36 18.90 -20.88
CA ARG A 389 22.93 18.87 -22.24
C ARG A 389 24.21 18.04 -22.33
N GLU A 390 24.96 17.92 -21.24
CA GLU A 390 26.18 17.11 -21.17
C GLU A 390 25.90 15.59 -21.04
N ILE A 391 24.62 15.19 -20.90
CA ILE A 391 24.25 13.77 -20.77
C ILE A 391 24.51 13.07 -22.11
N SER A 392 25.60 12.31 -22.16
CA SER A 392 25.96 11.44 -23.29
C SER A 392 25.33 10.04 -23.21
N GLN A 393 24.61 9.73 -22.13
CA GLN A 393 23.96 8.44 -21.95
C GLN A 393 22.78 8.26 -22.90
N PRO A 394 22.59 7.07 -23.50
CA PRO A 394 21.43 6.81 -24.34
C PRO A 394 20.16 6.82 -23.48
N TYR A 395 19.16 7.59 -23.90
CA TYR A 395 17.84 7.57 -23.28
C TYR A 395 17.06 6.32 -23.71
N VAL A 396 16.02 5.94 -22.94
CA VAL A 396 15.13 4.83 -23.30
C VAL A 396 14.25 5.25 -24.49
N PRO A 397 14.38 4.63 -25.68
CA PRO A 397 13.74 5.13 -26.89
C PRO A 397 12.26 4.72 -27.06
N SER A 398 11.57 4.25 -26.00
CA SER A 398 10.28 3.54 -26.16
C SER A 398 9.13 4.02 -25.26
N PHE A 399 9.20 5.21 -24.68
CA PHE A 399 8.08 5.76 -23.91
C PHE A 399 7.30 6.77 -24.72
N ASP A 400 5.98 6.56 -24.85
CA ASP A 400 5.09 7.47 -25.59
C ASP A 400 4.97 8.86 -24.93
N GLU A 401 5.37 8.97 -23.67
CA GLU A 401 5.45 10.21 -22.91
C GLU A 401 6.68 11.08 -23.24
N LEU A 402 7.62 10.55 -24.03
CA LEU A 402 8.82 11.24 -24.48
C LEU A 402 8.71 11.55 -25.97
N LEU A 403 9.07 12.78 -26.35
CA LEU A 403 9.22 13.18 -27.75
C LEU A 403 10.54 12.65 -28.33
N GLU A 404 10.63 12.63 -29.66
CA GLU A 404 11.94 12.54 -30.31
C GLU A 404 12.79 13.76 -29.88
N PRO A 405 14.07 13.55 -29.53
CA PRO A 405 14.95 14.64 -29.11
C PRO A 405 15.01 15.72 -30.18
N ARG A 406 14.78 16.96 -29.77
CA ARG A 406 14.94 18.14 -30.61
C ARG A 406 16.31 18.75 -30.34
N ASP A 407 17.01 19.18 -31.39
CA ASP A 407 18.14 20.09 -31.24
C ASP A 407 17.60 21.46 -30.79
N ILE A 408 17.43 21.60 -29.47
CA ILE A 408 17.05 22.87 -28.84
C ILE A 408 18.34 23.68 -28.68
N ASP A 409 18.59 24.58 -29.62
CA ASP A 409 19.83 25.36 -29.65
C ASP A 409 19.97 26.29 -28.43
N PHE A 410 18.86 26.86 -27.94
CA PHE A 410 18.86 27.92 -26.92
C PHE A 410 18.52 27.41 -25.51
N ASN A 411 19.40 27.69 -24.55
CA ASN A 411 19.19 27.33 -23.14
C ASN A 411 17.92 27.97 -22.56
N ASP A 412 17.57 29.20 -22.97
CA ASP A 412 16.39 29.91 -22.47
C ASP A 412 15.08 29.20 -22.84
N ALA A 413 14.98 28.69 -24.09
CA ALA A 413 13.83 27.91 -24.53
C ALA A 413 13.68 26.61 -23.72
N LEU A 414 14.81 25.97 -23.36
CA LEU A 414 14.81 24.75 -22.55
C LEU A 414 14.39 25.07 -21.10
N MET A 415 14.81 26.21 -20.54
CA MET A 415 14.37 26.67 -19.22
C MET A 415 12.87 26.96 -19.20
N ASP A 416 12.33 27.60 -20.24
CA ASP A 416 10.89 27.85 -20.37
C ASP A 416 10.09 26.54 -20.43
N ASP A 417 10.57 25.55 -21.20
CA ASP A 417 9.97 24.21 -21.26
C ASP A 417 9.99 23.49 -19.90
N VAL A 418 11.06 23.66 -19.10
CA VAL A 418 11.14 23.11 -17.73
C VAL A 418 10.15 23.80 -16.78
N ILE A 419 9.98 25.12 -16.90
CA ILE A 419 9.01 25.89 -16.12
C ILE A 419 7.59 25.45 -16.49
N ASP A 420 7.29 25.32 -17.79
CA ASP A 420 5.99 24.87 -18.29
C ASP A 420 5.67 23.44 -17.85
N LEU A 421 6.66 22.54 -17.82
CA LEU A 421 6.50 21.22 -17.24
C LEU A 421 6.14 21.29 -15.75
N SER A 422 6.77 22.18 -14.96
CA SER A 422 6.41 22.40 -13.54
C SER A 422 4.96 22.86 -13.36
N VAL A 423 4.49 23.76 -14.23
CA VAL A 423 3.08 24.19 -14.25
C VAL A 423 2.17 23.01 -14.59
N SER A 424 2.53 22.22 -15.60
CA SER A 424 1.78 21.02 -16.01
C SER A 424 1.66 19.97 -14.91
N VAL A 425 2.74 19.72 -14.15
CA VAL A 425 2.74 18.79 -13.00
C VAL A 425 1.81 19.29 -11.89
N LYS A 426 1.84 20.59 -11.58
CA LYS A 426 0.93 21.19 -10.58
C LYS A 426 -0.53 21.11 -11.04
N ALA A 427 -0.80 21.36 -12.31
CA ALA A 427 -2.13 21.22 -12.89
C ALA A 427 -2.63 19.76 -12.85
N ALA A 428 -1.77 18.79 -13.18
CA ALA A 428 -2.08 17.36 -13.08
C ALA A 428 -2.42 16.95 -11.63
N LEU A 429 -1.68 17.46 -10.65
CA LEU A 429 -1.97 17.24 -9.23
C LEU A 429 -3.35 17.79 -8.83
N CYS A 430 -3.72 18.99 -9.29
CA CYS A 430 -5.05 19.55 -9.07
C CYS A 430 -6.16 18.63 -9.64
N LYS A 431 -5.98 18.15 -10.88
CA LYS A 431 -6.92 17.20 -11.52
C LYS A 431 -7.07 15.90 -10.71
N MET A 432 -5.99 15.40 -10.11
CA MET A 432 -6.03 14.20 -9.25
C MET A 432 -6.74 14.40 -7.91
N THR A 433 -7.02 15.65 -7.53
CA THR A 433 -7.72 15.99 -6.28
C THR A 433 -9.14 16.50 -6.52
N ASP A 434 -9.60 16.48 -7.77
CA ASP A 434 -10.89 17.03 -8.17
C ASP A 434 -11.79 15.93 -8.76
N GLN A 435 -13.00 15.82 -8.20
CA GLN A 435 -13.96 14.79 -8.54
C GLN A 435 -14.39 14.85 -10.01
N PHE A 436 -14.56 16.05 -10.58
CA PHE A 436 -15.00 16.23 -11.96
C PHE A 436 -13.99 15.66 -12.96
N TYR A 437 -12.71 15.96 -12.77
CA TYR A 437 -11.65 15.49 -13.66
C TYR A 437 -11.43 13.97 -13.54
N ILE A 438 -11.58 13.40 -12.34
CA ILE A 438 -11.53 11.96 -12.14
C ILE A 438 -12.67 11.26 -12.90
N SER A 439 -13.90 11.74 -12.76
CA SER A 439 -15.05 11.21 -13.49
C SER A 439 -14.85 11.29 -15.01
N GLN A 440 -14.31 12.41 -15.51
CA GLN A 440 -14.04 12.59 -16.94
C GLN A 440 -12.97 11.63 -17.47
N ALA A 441 -11.94 11.31 -16.68
CA ALA A 441 -10.92 10.35 -17.08
C ALA A 441 -11.51 8.95 -17.33
N MET A 442 -12.53 8.58 -16.56
CA MET A 442 -13.24 7.29 -16.69
C MET A 442 -14.27 7.28 -17.81
N ALA A 443 -14.83 8.43 -18.20
CA ALA A 443 -15.72 8.51 -19.35
C ALA A 443 -15.05 8.05 -20.66
N LYS A 444 -13.72 8.15 -20.75
CA LYS A 444 -12.91 7.63 -21.88
C LYS A 444 -12.78 6.10 -21.88
N TYR A 445 -13.24 5.42 -20.82
CA TYR A 445 -13.18 3.98 -20.66
C TYR A 445 -14.55 3.42 -20.21
N PRO A 446 -15.54 3.32 -21.13
CA PRO A 446 -16.94 3.03 -20.80
C PRO A 446 -17.19 1.64 -20.21
N GLU A 447 -16.27 0.69 -20.40
CA GLU A 447 -16.33 -0.66 -19.82
C GLU A 447 -15.91 -0.70 -18.34
N ALA A 448 -15.29 0.35 -17.83
CA ALA A 448 -14.88 0.39 -16.44
C ALA A 448 -16.02 0.83 -15.50
N PRO A 449 -15.95 0.40 -14.22
CA PRO A 449 -16.83 0.96 -13.21
C PRO A 449 -16.62 2.48 -13.12
N TYR A 450 -17.72 3.23 -13.05
CA TYR A 450 -17.67 4.65 -12.73
C TYR A 450 -17.09 4.84 -11.32
N SER A 451 -16.00 5.59 -11.22
CA SER A 451 -15.39 5.99 -9.95
C SER A 451 -15.00 7.44 -10.02
N ASP A 452 -15.38 8.20 -9.00
CA ASP A 452 -15.06 9.60 -8.78
C ASP A 452 -14.25 9.78 -7.48
N MET A 453 -13.61 8.68 -7.04
CA MET A 453 -12.91 8.57 -5.77
C MET A 453 -11.69 9.49 -5.70
N VAL A 454 -11.83 10.59 -4.96
CA VAL A 454 -10.71 11.41 -4.48
C VAL A 454 -10.39 11.02 -3.04
N PHE A 455 -9.23 10.38 -2.82
CA PHE A 455 -8.75 10.01 -1.49
C PHE A 455 -7.49 10.78 -1.04
N ILE A 456 -6.86 11.55 -1.92
CA ILE A 456 -5.71 12.39 -1.59
C ILE A 456 -6.21 13.65 -0.85
N PRO A 457 -5.83 13.87 0.42
CA PRO A 457 -6.25 15.07 1.15
C PRO A 457 -5.63 16.34 0.57
N TRP A 458 -6.37 17.44 0.60
CA TRP A 458 -5.87 18.74 0.11
C TRP A 458 -4.56 19.19 0.79
N ALA A 459 -4.43 19.00 2.10
CA ALA A 459 -3.19 19.31 2.81
C ALA A 459 -1.98 18.52 2.28
N LEU A 460 -2.22 17.27 1.83
CA LEU A 460 -1.18 16.45 1.23
C LEU A 460 -0.85 16.92 -0.19
N SER A 461 -1.84 17.32 -0.99
CA SER A 461 -1.58 17.87 -2.33
C SER A 461 -0.81 19.19 -2.26
N LEU A 462 -1.11 20.09 -1.32
CA LEU A 462 -0.30 21.29 -1.07
C LEU A 462 1.15 20.93 -0.75
N ARG A 463 1.37 19.88 0.07
CA ARG A 463 2.72 19.42 0.40
C ARG A 463 3.47 18.85 -0.82
N VAL A 464 2.76 18.16 -1.71
CA VAL A 464 3.33 17.67 -2.99
C VAL A 464 3.66 18.84 -3.91
N SER A 465 2.80 19.86 -4.00
CA SER A 465 3.06 21.06 -4.80
C SER A 465 4.36 21.77 -4.39
N LYS A 466 4.65 21.83 -3.08
CA LYS A 466 5.91 22.38 -2.54
C LYS A 466 7.18 21.68 -3.03
N ILE A 467 7.10 20.43 -3.50
CA ILE A 467 8.23 19.74 -4.13
C ILE A 467 8.69 20.55 -5.36
N PHE A 468 7.75 21.03 -6.16
CA PHE A 468 7.97 21.70 -7.45
C PHE A 468 7.93 23.24 -7.37
N GLU A 469 7.63 23.84 -6.22
CA GLU A 469 7.68 25.29 -6.02
C GLU A 469 9.08 25.90 -6.18
N CYS A 470 10.13 25.08 -6.07
CA CYS A 470 11.49 25.54 -6.30
C CYS A 470 11.73 25.95 -7.76
N ILE A 471 10.98 25.39 -8.71
CA ILE A 471 11.07 25.76 -10.12
C ILE A 471 10.32 27.08 -10.35
N GLY A 472 11.04 28.11 -10.82
CA GLY A 472 10.52 29.44 -11.15
C GLY A 472 10.59 30.50 -10.05
N ARG A 473 10.68 30.13 -8.77
CA ARG A 473 10.81 31.09 -7.62
C ARG A 473 11.85 30.65 -6.57
N GLY A 474 12.72 29.70 -6.91
CA GLY A 474 13.52 28.91 -5.95
C GLY A 474 14.59 29.68 -5.18
N MET A 475 15.40 30.50 -5.87
CA MET A 475 16.45 31.29 -5.20
C MET A 475 15.85 32.36 -4.26
N GLU A 476 14.71 32.97 -4.64
CA GLU A 476 14.03 33.99 -3.85
C GLU A 476 13.41 33.46 -2.54
N ARG A 477 13.16 32.14 -2.43
CA ARG A 477 12.56 31.50 -1.25
C ARG A 477 13.52 30.65 -0.42
N GLY A 478 14.83 30.68 -0.70
CA GLY A 478 15.84 29.97 0.09
C GLY A 478 15.76 28.43 0.00
N CYS A 479 15.38 27.88 -1.16
CA CYS A 479 15.40 26.43 -1.37
C CYS A 479 16.83 25.88 -1.40
N VAL A 480 17.28 25.26 -0.30
CA VAL A 480 18.65 24.71 -0.23
C VAL A 480 18.71 23.28 -0.77
N PRO A 481 19.59 22.97 -1.74
CA PRO A 481 19.80 21.62 -2.23
C PRO A 481 20.35 20.69 -1.14
N LYS A 482 20.14 19.39 -1.32
CA LYS A 482 20.73 18.38 -0.45
C LYS A 482 22.23 18.26 -0.74
N ARG A 483 23.06 18.28 0.30
CA ARG A 483 24.49 17.96 0.20
C ARG A 483 24.70 16.46 0.35
N GLY A 484 25.38 15.83 -0.61
CA GLY A 484 25.74 14.41 -0.57
C GLY A 484 24.70 13.45 -1.18
N LYS A 485 25.17 12.24 -1.53
CA LYS A 485 24.40 11.22 -2.27
C LYS A 485 23.64 10.22 -1.39
N GLN A 486 23.94 10.15 -0.09
CA GLN A 486 23.36 9.14 0.80
C GLN A 486 21.94 9.53 1.23
N ILE A 487 20.98 8.61 1.13
CA ILE A 487 19.58 8.83 1.49
C ILE A 487 19.42 8.80 3.01
N ASN A 488 18.84 9.86 3.59
CA ASN A 488 18.42 9.84 4.99
C ASN A 488 16.98 9.32 5.06
N TYR A 489 16.82 8.03 5.36
CA TYR A 489 15.52 7.36 5.33
C TYR A 489 14.55 7.83 6.42
N GLU A 490 15.04 8.28 7.58
CA GLU A 490 14.20 8.85 8.64
C GLU A 490 13.56 10.16 8.15
N SER A 491 14.37 11.05 7.57
CA SER A 491 13.91 12.30 6.99
C SER A 491 13.00 12.08 5.76
N LEU A 492 13.30 11.06 4.95
CA LEU A 492 12.47 10.68 3.82
C LEU A 492 11.09 10.18 4.26
N ALA A 493 11.02 9.34 5.30
CA ALA A 493 9.77 8.84 5.86
C ALA A 493 8.91 9.96 6.46
N LEU A 494 9.55 10.99 7.03
CA LEU A 494 8.88 12.21 7.54
C LEU A 494 8.46 13.20 6.44
N GLY A 495 8.87 12.97 5.19
CA GLY A 495 8.54 13.82 4.05
C GLY A 495 9.32 15.13 4.04
N SER A 496 10.60 15.09 4.43
CA SER A 496 11.53 16.21 4.23
C SER A 496 11.64 16.55 2.75
N LEU A 497 11.43 17.82 2.41
CA LEU A 497 11.46 18.26 1.01
C LEU A 497 12.82 17.98 0.35
N LYS A 498 13.93 18.11 1.07
CA LYS A 498 15.28 17.85 0.54
C LYS A 498 15.45 16.40 0.11
N GLU A 499 15.02 15.46 0.95
CA GLU A 499 15.10 14.02 0.65
C GLU A 499 14.11 13.61 -0.44
N VAL A 500 12.87 14.12 -0.38
CA VAL A 500 11.85 13.80 -1.38
C VAL A 500 12.25 14.32 -2.76
N ARG A 501 12.75 15.57 -2.87
CA ARG A 501 13.23 16.14 -4.14
C ARG A 501 14.42 15.37 -4.69
N HIS A 502 15.39 15.03 -3.85
CA HIS A 502 16.55 14.24 -4.24
C HIS A 502 16.15 12.86 -4.77
N LEU A 503 15.27 12.16 -4.07
CA LEU A 503 14.85 10.82 -4.49
C LEU A 503 13.96 10.86 -5.73
N PHE A 504 13.07 11.85 -5.83
CA PHE A 504 12.27 12.08 -7.04
C PHE A 504 13.15 12.29 -8.27
N ALA A 505 14.14 13.20 -8.19
CA ALA A 505 15.06 13.48 -9.28
C ALA A 505 15.83 12.24 -9.73
N ARG A 506 16.33 11.45 -8.77
CA ARG A 506 17.01 10.19 -9.05
C ARG A 506 16.10 9.19 -9.78
N ILE A 507 14.85 9.05 -9.35
CA ILE A 507 13.88 8.15 -10.00
C ILE A 507 13.59 8.60 -11.43
N VAL A 508 13.40 9.90 -11.66
CA VAL A 508 13.20 10.45 -13.01
C VAL A 508 14.40 10.16 -13.88
N PHE A 509 15.61 10.47 -13.40
CA PHE A 509 16.85 10.25 -14.13
C PHE A 509 17.07 8.77 -14.47
N ASP A 510 17.01 7.88 -13.46
CA ASP A 510 17.19 6.43 -13.64
C ASP A 510 16.11 5.79 -14.55
N THR A 511 14.99 6.48 -14.80
CA THR A 511 13.94 6.03 -15.71
C THR A 511 14.23 6.41 -17.16
N ILE A 512 14.79 7.60 -17.39
CA ILE A 512 15.06 8.12 -18.73
C ILE A 512 16.43 7.66 -19.21
N TYR A 513 17.42 7.72 -18.33
CA TYR A 513 18.81 7.32 -18.55
C TYR A 513 19.15 6.20 -17.56
N PRO A 514 18.68 4.97 -17.83
CA PRO A 514 18.99 3.85 -16.96
C PRO A 514 20.51 3.67 -16.90
N PRO A 515 21.09 3.49 -15.70
CA PRO A 515 22.51 3.19 -15.59
C PRO A 515 22.81 1.94 -16.42
N HIS A 516 23.92 1.94 -17.17
CA HIS A 516 24.34 0.80 -17.98
C HIS A 516 24.25 -0.48 -17.14
N GLN A 517 23.20 -1.27 -17.38
CA GLN A 517 23.17 -2.64 -16.91
C GLN A 517 24.26 -3.33 -17.70
N ASN A 518 25.28 -3.87 -17.04
CA ASN A 518 26.22 -4.80 -17.66
C ASN A 518 25.42 -5.74 -18.57
N ARG A 519 25.81 -5.81 -19.83
CA ARG A 519 25.32 -6.75 -20.85
C ARG A 519 25.74 -8.20 -20.50
N ASP A 520 25.64 -8.62 -19.24
CA ASP A 520 25.97 -9.97 -18.75
C ASP A 520 24.70 -10.76 -18.42
N LYS A 521 23.68 -10.69 -19.29
CA LYS A 521 22.56 -11.63 -19.31
C LYS A 521 22.35 -12.29 -20.68
N HIS A 522 23.41 -12.33 -21.48
CA HIS A 522 23.47 -13.09 -22.72
C HIS A 522 24.63 -14.09 -22.76
N ILE A 523 25.01 -14.71 -21.64
CA ILE A 523 25.73 -15.99 -21.63
C ILE A 523 25.30 -16.80 -20.40
N ALA A 524 24.24 -17.58 -20.56
CA ALA A 524 23.98 -18.84 -19.84
C ALA A 524 22.76 -19.48 -20.50
N THR A 525 23.04 -20.17 -21.61
CA THR A 525 22.28 -21.33 -22.08
C THR A 525 22.06 -22.35 -20.98
#